data_AF-A0A1H9GZW2-F1
#
_entry.id   AF-A0A1H9GZW2-F1
#
_cell.length_a   1.000
_cell.length_b   1.000
_cell.length_c   1.000
_cell.angle_alpha   90.00
_cell.angle_beta   90.00
_cell.angle_gamma   90.00
#
_symmetry.space_group_name_H-M   'P 1'
#
loop_
_entity.id
_entity.type
_entity.pdbx_description
1 polymer ?
#
loop_
_entity_poly.entity_id
_entity_poly.type
_entity_poly.pdbx_seq_one_letter_code
_entity_poly.pdbx_strand_id
1 'polypeptide(L)'
;MKKKFMAFIIALAMVLVIAGCGKKEDDAAVETDNGSSSASVQEEIVKLVNTDLPGIAGDRDSAVNVYNQYFADGADQDSEAWKTKLETEALVSYDTYLDNLNALSYENAEVNNLKDLYVKSSEGQRDAIQHVVNAISEVNTDELDAAQQSITDSQTYLKMYQDELTRLCESYGIEMIGEFSTSTLTDASSTDAE
;
A
#
# COMPACT_ATOMS: atom_id res chain seq x y z
N MET A 1 17.26 -0.62 15.43
CA MET A 1 17.76 -1.06 14.11
C MET A 1 17.19 -0.12 13.05
N LYS A 2 18.02 0.43 12.17
CA LYS A 2 17.58 1.38 11.14
C LYS A 2 16.72 0.61 10.12
N LYS A 3 15.39 0.76 10.16
CA LYS A 3 14.48 0.20 9.14
C LYS A 3 14.81 0.88 7.82
N LYS A 4 15.64 0.22 7.00
CA LYS A 4 15.85 0.62 5.61
C LYS A 4 14.60 0.16 4.86
N PHE A 5 13.62 1.04 4.74
CA PHE A 5 12.48 0.85 3.85
C PHE A 5 13.02 0.70 2.43
N MET A 6 13.09 -0.52 1.90
CA MET A 6 13.33 -0.76 0.48
C MET A 6 11.98 -0.67 -0.22
N ALA A 7 11.67 0.52 -0.73
CA ALA A 7 10.52 0.73 -1.60
C ALA A 7 10.84 0.20 -3.01
N PHE A 8 9.85 -0.42 -3.63
CA PHE A 8 9.88 -0.88 -5.01
C PHE A 8 10.11 0.29 -5.97
N ILE A 9 10.89 0.08 -7.04
CA ILE A 9 11.00 1.05 -8.13
C ILE A 9 10.60 0.34 -9.42
N ILE A 10 9.55 0.84 -10.05
CA ILE A 10 9.13 0.39 -11.37
C ILE A 10 9.83 1.22 -12.45
N ALA A 11 10.43 0.55 -13.44
CA ALA A 11 11.05 1.20 -14.60
C ALA A 11 10.30 0.87 -15.90
N LEU A 12 10.04 1.90 -16.70
CA LEU A 12 9.47 1.76 -18.04
C LEU A 12 10.56 1.21 -18.97
N ALA A 13 10.37 0.02 -19.55
CA ALA A 13 11.31 -0.50 -20.53
C ALA A 13 11.16 0.30 -21.84
N MET A 14 12.12 1.18 -22.14
CA MET A 14 12.21 1.80 -23.46
C MET A 14 12.65 0.74 -24.47
N VAL A 15 11.68 0.13 -25.17
CA VAL A 15 11.96 -0.68 -26.35
C VAL A 15 12.41 0.28 -27.45
N LEU A 16 13.72 0.51 -27.54
CA LEU A 16 14.33 1.13 -28.71
C LEU A 16 14.12 0.18 -29.89
N VAL A 17 13.05 0.40 -30.65
CA VAL A 17 12.87 -0.20 -31.97
C VAL A 17 13.88 0.49 -32.89
N ILE A 18 15.15 0.09 -32.80
CA ILE A 18 16.13 0.43 -33.83
C ILE A 18 15.72 -0.37 -35.05
N ALA A 19 14.86 0.23 -35.88
CA ALA A 19 14.63 -0.17 -37.25
C ALA A 19 15.97 -0.07 -37.99
N GLY A 20 16.76 -1.14 -37.92
CA GLY A 20 17.99 -1.29 -38.66
C GLY A 20 17.68 -1.52 -40.13
N CYS A 21 17.68 -0.45 -40.92
CA CYS A 21 17.97 -0.51 -42.36
C CYS A 21 18.48 0.86 -42.86
N GLY A 22 19.81 0.94 -43.01
CA GLY A 22 20.53 1.69 -44.03
C GLY A 22 20.08 3.11 -44.45
N LYS A 23 20.93 4.07 -44.08
CA LYS A 23 21.44 5.20 -44.92
C LYS A 23 20.55 6.45 -45.11
N LYS A 24 21.06 7.53 -44.49
CA LYS A 24 21.20 8.93 -44.94
C LYS A 24 20.15 9.97 -44.54
N GLU A 25 20.65 10.97 -43.79
CA GLU A 25 20.34 12.42 -43.74
C GLU A 25 18.87 12.87 -43.86
N ASP A 26 18.30 13.33 -42.74
CA ASP A 26 17.83 14.70 -42.49
C ASP A 26 16.69 14.73 -41.46
N ASP A 27 16.73 15.76 -40.60
CA ASP A 27 15.71 16.27 -39.67
C ASP A 27 14.62 15.29 -39.19
N ALA A 28 14.78 14.77 -37.98
CA ALA A 28 13.66 14.22 -37.22
C ALA A 28 13.22 15.25 -36.18
N ALA A 29 12.07 15.86 -36.47
CA ALA A 29 11.34 16.77 -35.63
C ALA A 29 11.24 16.26 -34.19
N VAL A 30 11.50 17.17 -33.25
CA VAL A 30 10.95 17.07 -31.90
C VAL A 30 9.43 17.18 -32.05
N GLU A 31 8.77 16.03 -32.13
CA GLU A 31 7.33 15.92 -31.92
C GLU A 31 7.07 16.37 -30.48
N THR A 32 6.80 17.66 -30.34
CA THR A 32 6.22 18.23 -29.14
C THR A 32 4.75 17.82 -29.21
N ASP A 33 4.40 16.66 -28.68
CA ASP A 33 3.00 16.27 -28.48
C ASP A 33 2.41 17.20 -27.41
N ASN A 34 1.85 18.32 -27.89
CA ASN A 34 0.94 19.19 -27.15
C ASN A 34 -0.52 18.70 -27.36
N GLY A 35 -0.74 17.39 -27.39
CA GLY A 35 -2.03 16.75 -27.31
C GLY A 35 -2.38 16.44 -25.87
N SER A 36 -3.63 16.66 -25.47
CA SER A 36 -4.19 16.13 -24.24
C SER A 36 -4.27 14.60 -24.37
N SER A 37 -3.12 13.94 -24.32
CA SER A 37 -2.99 12.48 -24.40
C SER A 37 -3.30 11.93 -23.02
N SER A 38 -4.40 11.19 -22.91
CA SER A 38 -4.75 10.43 -21.70
C SER A 38 -3.54 9.61 -21.25
N ALA A 39 -3.26 9.60 -19.94
CA ALA A 39 -2.10 8.92 -19.40
C ALA A 39 -2.14 7.43 -19.78
N SER A 40 -1.02 6.88 -20.23
CA SER A 40 -0.94 5.45 -20.53
C SER A 40 -1.05 4.61 -19.26
N VAL A 41 -1.48 3.35 -19.41
CA VAL A 41 -1.55 2.40 -18.29
C VAL A 41 -0.18 2.27 -17.62
N GLN A 42 0.92 2.28 -18.39
CA GLN A 42 2.28 2.23 -17.86
C GLN A 42 2.62 3.43 -16.97
N GLU A 43 2.32 4.64 -17.43
CA GLU A 43 2.59 5.86 -16.69
C GLU A 43 1.79 5.89 -15.38
N GLU A 44 0.53 5.45 -15.41
CA GLU A 44 -0.33 5.42 -14.23
C GLU A 44 0.08 4.33 -13.23
N ILE A 45 0.50 3.13 -13.69
CA ILE A 45 1.07 2.09 -12.81
C ILE A 45 2.33 2.63 -12.11
N VAL A 46 3.24 3.23 -12.88
CA VAL A 46 4.47 3.83 -12.33
C VAL A 46 4.14 4.94 -11.34
N LYS A 47 3.16 5.80 -11.67
CA LYS A 47 2.72 6.88 -10.78
C LYS A 47 2.12 6.34 -9.48
N LEU A 48 1.20 5.37 -9.55
CA LEU A 48 0.60 4.74 -8.38
C LEU A 48 1.68 4.18 -7.45
N VAL A 49 2.57 3.33 -7.99
CA VAL A 49 3.51 2.55 -7.17
C VAL A 49 4.71 3.37 -6.69
N ASN A 50 5.31 4.20 -7.55
CA ASN A 50 6.55 4.89 -7.23
C ASN A 50 6.33 6.27 -6.60
N THR A 51 5.16 6.88 -6.79
CA THR A 51 4.91 8.28 -6.38
C THR A 51 3.77 8.38 -5.39
N ASP A 52 2.59 7.91 -5.76
CA ASP A 52 1.38 8.17 -4.98
C ASP A 52 1.37 7.37 -3.68
N LEU A 53 1.50 6.04 -3.75
CA LEU A 53 1.50 5.20 -2.54
C LEU A 53 2.63 5.56 -1.57
N PRO A 54 3.89 5.79 -2.00
CA PRO A 54 4.95 6.24 -1.10
C PRO A 54 4.69 7.65 -0.55
N GLY A 55 4.09 8.53 -1.34
CA GLY A 55 3.78 9.91 -0.95
C GLY A 55 2.80 10.03 0.21
N ILE A 56 1.91 9.04 0.38
CA ILE A 56 0.90 9.01 1.44
C ILE A 56 1.20 7.99 2.55
N ALA A 57 2.28 7.21 2.43
CA ALA A 57 2.59 6.09 3.33
C ALA A 57 2.88 6.48 4.79
N GLY A 58 3.25 7.73 5.06
CA GLY A 58 3.67 8.17 6.39
C GLY A 58 2.62 7.95 7.47
N ASP A 59 1.35 8.19 7.13
CA ASP A 59 0.23 8.01 8.05
C ASP A 59 -0.05 6.54 8.34
N ARG A 60 -0.07 5.68 7.30
CA ARG A 60 -0.14 4.22 7.46
C ARG A 60 0.99 3.72 8.37
N ASP A 61 2.23 4.12 8.08
CA ASP A 61 3.39 3.64 8.82
C ASP A 61 3.36 4.08 10.29
N SER A 62 2.84 5.27 10.57
CA SER A 62 2.61 5.76 11.93
C SER A 62 1.58 4.89 12.67
N ALA A 63 0.42 4.66 12.06
CA ALA A 63 -0.64 3.85 12.64
C ALA A 63 -0.22 2.39 12.88
N VAL A 64 0.42 1.76 11.89
CA VAL A 64 0.98 0.40 12.01
C VAL A 64 2.00 0.34 13.15
N ASN A 65 2.85 1.36 13.28
CA ASN A 65 3.83 1.41 14.35
C ASN A 65 3.20 1.54 15.75
N VAL A 66 2.10 2.29 15.91
CA VAL A 66 1.38 2.36 17.18
C VAL A 66 0.72 1.02 17.51
N TYR A 67 0.02 0.41 16.55
CA TYR A 67 -0.62 -0.89 16.73
C TYR A 67 0.39 -1.98 17.11
N ASN A 68 1.50 -2.09 16.36
CA ASN A 68 2.51 -3.12 16.63
C ASN A 68 3.24 -2.90 17.97
N GLN A 69 3.23 -1.69 18.54
CA GLN A 69 3.77 -1.47 19.89
C GLN A 69 2.83 -2.03 20.98
N TYR A 70 1.52 -2.04 20.76
CA TYR A 70 0.56 -2.60 21.71
C TYR A 70 0.75 -4.12 21.88
N PHE A 71 1.03 -4.82 20.77
CA PHE A 71 1.30 -6.26 20.76
C PHE A 71 2.79 -6.62 20.96
N ALA A 72 3.66 -5.67 21.28
CA ALA A 72 5.08 -5.93 21.47
C ALA A 72 5.35 -6.60 22.83
N ASP A 73 6.35 -7.49 22.88
CA ASP A 73 6.83 -8.09 24.14
C ASP A 73 7.18 -7.01 25.17
N GLY A 74 6.60 -7.13 26.37
CA GLY A 74 6.83 -6.17 27.45
C GLY A 74 6.16 -4.81 27.25
N ALA A 75 5.15 -4.72 26.37
CA ALA A 75 4.28 -3.56 26.28
C ALA A 75 3.64 -3.23 27.65
N ASP A 76 3.34 -1.94 27.84
CA ASP A 76 2.65 -1.46 29.04
C ASP A 76 1.28 -2.17 29.19
N GLN A 77 0.87 -2.45 30.42
CA GLN A 77 -0.41 -3.11 30.73
C GLN A 77 -1.55 -2.11 30.98
N ASP A 78 -1.29 -0.80 30.87
CA ASP A 78 -2.33 0.23 30.96
C ASP A 78 -3.25 0.20 29.73
N SER A 79 -4.34 -0.57 29.83
CA SER A 79 -5.32 -0.75 28.76
C SER A 79 -6.02 0.56 28.37
N GLU A 80 -6.25 1.47 29.31
CA GLU A 80 -6.91 2.75 29.03
C GLU A 80 -5.98 3.71 28.28
N ALA A 81 -4.69 3.74 28.65
CA ALA A 81 -3.68 4.48 27.90
C ALA A 81 -3.54 3.95 26.48
N TRP A 82 -3.51 2.62 26.31
CA TRP A 82 -3.44 1.99 24.98
C TRP A 82 -4.68 2.24 24.13
N LYS A 83 -5.87 2.11 24.71
CA LYS A 83 -7.11 2.47 24.03
C LYS A 83 -7.06 3.90 23.52
N THR A 84 -6.73 4.86 24.39
CA THR A 84 -6.62 6.27 24.02
C THR A 84 -5.64 6.47 22.87
N LYS A 85 -4.48 5.80 22.91
CA LYS A 85 -3.46 5.91 21.88
C LYS A 85 -3.90 5.29 20.56
N LEU A 86 -4.54 4.13 20.58
CA LEU A 86 -5.10 3.48 19.39
C LEU A 86 -6.22 4.33 18.76
N GLU A 87 -7.10 4.91 19.57
CA GLU A 87 -8.20 5.76 19.11
C GLU A 87 -7.73 7.09 18.53
N THR A 88 -6.84 7.79 19.25
CA THR A 88 -6.48 9.18 18.93
C THR A 88 -5.25 9.32 18.05
N GLU A 89 -4.39 8.29 17.98
CA GLU A 89 -3.21 8.28 17.10
C GLU A 89 -3.39 7.28 15.95
N ALA A 90 -3.58 5.98 16.26
CA ALA A 90 -3.56 4.94 15.22
C ALA A 90 -4.74 5.06 14.26
N LEU A 91 -5.98 5.10 14.75
CA LEU A 91 -7.19 5.23 13.92
C LEU A 91 -7.20 6.55 13.14
N VAL A 92 -6.91 7.67 13.79
CA VAL A 92 -6.90 8.99 13.13
C VAL A 92 -5.88 9.04 11.99
N SER A 93 -4.67 8.50 12.22
CA SER A 93 -3.64 8.46 11.18
C SER A 93 -4.03 7.49 10.06
N TYR A 94 -4.58 6.30 10.37
CA TYR A 94 -5.03 5.36 9.35
C TYR A 94 -6.23 5.88 8.53
N ASP A 95 -7.18 6.57 9.15
CA ASP A 95 -8.30 7.22 8.46
C ASP A 95 -7.79 8.32 7.51
N THR A 96 -6.82 9.13 7.94
CA THR A 96 -6.15 10.12 7.07
C THR A 96 -5.47 9.46 5.87
N TYR A 97 -4.82 8.32 6.08
CA TYR A 97 -4.22 7.53 5.01
C TYR A 97 -5.27 7.02 4.02
N LEU A 98 -6.38 6.45 4.50
CA LEU A 98 -7.47 5.94 3.65
C LEU A 98 -8.15 7.07 2.86
N ASP A 99 -8.35 8.24 3.46
CA ASP A 99 -8.90 9.41 2.76
C ASP A 99 -8.01 9.81 1.57
N ASN A 100 -6.70 9.89 1.80
CA ASN A 100 -5.72 10.21 0.77
C ASN A 100 -5.63 9.12 -0.31
N LEU A 101 -5.68 7.85 0.08
CA LEU A 101 -5.65 6.71 -0.84
C LEU A 101 -6.91 6.67 -1.73
N ASN A 102 -8.09 6.89 -1.14
CA ASN A 102 -9.36 6.91 -1.84
C ASN A 102 -9.50 8.11 -2.79
N ALA A 103 -8.86 9.24 -2.46
CA ALA A 103 -8.81 10.41 -3.31
C ALA A 103 -7.95 10.22 -4.57
N LEU A 104 -7.08 9.20 -4.63
CA LEU A 104 -6.33 8.87 -5.85
C LEU A 104 -7.29 8.38 -6.93
N SER A 105 -7.18 8.95 -8.12
CA SER A 105 -7.97 8.56 -9.29
C SER A 105 -7.06 8.45 -10.51
N TYR A 106 -7.36 7.45 -11.32
CA TYR A 106 -6.64 7.14 -12.56
C TYR A 106 -7.62 7.11 -13.73
N GLU A 107 -7.15 7.39 -14.94
CA GLU A 107 -7.94 7.34 -16.17
C GLU A 107 -8.17 5.88 -16.60
N ASN A 108 -7.22 4.99 -16.34
CA ASN A 108 -7.29 3.59 -16.76
C ASN A 108 -7.99 2.72 -15.72
N ALA A 109 -8.98 1.94 -16.18
CA ALA A 109 -9.75 1.04 -15.33
C ALA A 109 -8.88 -0.04 -14.66
N GLU A 110 -7.85 -0.54 -15.34
CA GLU A 110 -6.93 -1.53 -14.77
C GLU A 110 -6.13 -0.98 -13.58
N VAL A 111 -5.74 0.30 -13.64
CA VAL A 111 -5.00 0.95 -12.54
C VAL A 111 -5.93 1.26 -11.37
N ASN A 112 -7.17 1.64 -11.64
CA ASN A 112 -8.18 1.77 -10.58
C ASN A 112 -8.49 0.41 -9.93
N ASN A 113 -8.66 -0.66 -10.71
CA ASN A 113 -8.86 -2.00 -10.16
C ASN A 113 -7.67 -2.45 -9.29
N LEU A 114 -6.45 -2.16 -9.72
CA LEU A 114 -5.24 -2.42 -8.94
C LEU A 114 -5.25 -1.62 -7.62
N LYS A 115 -5.55 -0.32 -7.68
CA LYS A 115 -5.71 0.54 -6.49
C LYS A 115 -6.78 -0.02 -5.54
N ASP A 116 -7.91 -0.47 -6.05
CA ASP A 116 -9.03 -0.97 -5.25
C ASP A 116 -8.67 -2.23 -4.45
N LEU A 117 -7.81 -3.12 -4.99
CA LEU A 117 -7.26 -4.25 -4.23
C LEU A 117 -6.41 -3.76 -3.04
N TYR A 118 -5.61 -2.71 -3.27
CA TYR A 118 -4.78 -2.10 -2.24
C TYR A 118 -5.60 -1.34 -1.18
N VAL A 119 -6.70 -0.69 -1.59
CA VAL A 119 -7.69 -0.08 -0.69
C VAL A 119 -8.30 -1.13 0.23
N LYS A 120 -8.79 -2.25 -0.30
CA LYS A 120 -9.38 -3.33 0.53
C LYS A 120 -8.39 -3.90 1.53
N SER A 121 -7.13 -4.05 1.13
CA SER A 121 -6.07 -4.42 2.07
C SER A 121 -5.92 -3.39 3.19
N SER A 122 -5.91 -2.10 2.84
CA SER A 122 -5.76 -1.00 3.80
C SER A 122 -6.95 -0.86 4.74
N GLU A 123 -8.18 -1.05 4.24
CA GLU A 123 -9.41 -1.08 5.04
C GLU A 123 -9.37 -2.19 6.08
N GLY A 124 -8.95 -3.41 5.70
CA GLY A 124 -8.81 -4.52 6.65
C GLY A 124 -7.82 -4.24 7.79
N GLN A 125 -6.73 -3.50 7.53
CA GLN A 125 -5.83 -3.07 8.61
C GLN A 125 -6.49 -2.04 9.53
N ARG A 126 -7.19 -1.06 8.96
CA ARG A 126 -7.93 -0.06 9.75
C ARG A 126 -8.99 -0.73 10.64
N ASP A 127 -9.73 -1.69 10.08
CA ASP A 127 -10.75 -2.45 10.81
C ASP A 127 -10.14 -3.28 11.94
N ALA A 128 -8.98 -3.89 11.73
CA ALA A 128 -8.27 -4.59 12.80
C ALA A 128 -7.89 -3.66 13.97
N ILE A 129 -7.46 -2.42 13.70
CA ILE A 129 -7.20 -1.43 14.76
C ILE A 129 -8.49 -1.12 15.53
N GLN A 130 -9.62 -0.94 14.82
CA GLN A 130 -10.92 -0.67 15.43
C GLN A 130 -11.41 -1.82 16.31
N HIS A 131 -11.26 -3.06 15.84
CA HIS A 131 -11.61 -4.24 16.61
C HIS A 131 -10.79 -4.34 17.89
N VAL A 132 -9.49 -4.02 17.87
CA VAL A 132 -8.68 -3.97 19.11
C VAL A 132 -9.16 -2.88 20.07
N VAL A 133 -9.53 -1.70 19.56
CA VAL A 133 -10.14 -0.64 20.38
C VAL A 133 -11.44 -1.12 21.05
N ASN A 134 -12.29 -1.82 20.30
CA ASN A 134 -13.54 -2.38 20.81
C ASN A 134 -13.26 -3.48 21.85
N ALA A 135 -12.29 -4.37 21.59
CA ALA A 135 -11.88 -5.42 22.51
C ALA A 135 -11.50 -4.85 23.88
N ILE A 136 -10.71 -3.76 23.91
CA ILE A 136 -10.34 -3.07 25.15
C ILE A 136 -11.55 -2.39 25.79
N SER A 137 -12.35 -1.67 24.99
CA SER A 137 -13.49 -0.88 25.49
C SER A 137 -14.61 -1.72 26.10
N GLU A 138 -14.87 -2.88 25.50
CA GLU A 138 -16.01 -3.74 25.83
C GLU A 138 -15.58 -4.96 26.64
N VAL A 139 -14.27 -5.14 26.86
CA VAL A 139 -13.68 -6.34 27.46
C VAL A 139 -14.13 -7.60 26.69
N ASN A 140 -14.12 -7.50 25.36
CA ASN A 140 -14.67 -8.50 24.45
C ASN A 140 -13.54 -9.16 23.66
N THR A 141 -13.21 -10.40 24.03
CA THR A 141 -12.14 -11.16 23.36
C THR A 141 -12.52 -11.60 21.94
N ASP A 142 -13.81 -11.70 21.62
CA ASP A 142 -14.25 -12.05 20.26
C ASP A 142 -13.86 -10.97 19.24
N GLU A 143 -13.68 -9.72 19.69
CA GLU A 143 -13.16 -8.64 18.84
C GLU A 143 -11.67 -8.84 18.50
N LEU A 144 -10.88 -9.56 19.32
CA LEU A 144 -9.50 -9.90 18.95
C LEU A 144 -9.46 -10.94 17.82
N ASP A 145 -10.38 -11.90 17.84
CA ASP A 145 -10.55 -12.85 16.74
C ASP A 145 -10.99 -12.13 15.45
N ALA A 146 -11.91 -11.16 15.57
CA ALA A 146 -12.31 -10.31 14.46
C ALA A 146 -11.14 -9.48 13.92
N ALA A 147 -10.31 -8.90 14.80
CA ALA A 147 -9.10 -8.18 14.40
C ALA A 147 -8.12 -9.09 13.62
N GLN A 148 -7.91 -10.32 14.09
CA GLN A 148 -7.06 -11.29 13.41
C GLN A 148 -7.63 -11.68 12.04
N GLN A 149 -8.96 -11.83 11.92
CA GLN A 149 -9.60 -12.08 10.64
C GLN A 149 -9.40 -10.90 9.68
N SER A 150 -9.57 -9.66 10.15
CA SER A 150 -9.33 -8.46 9.32
C SER A 150 -7.87 -8.34 8.87
N ILE A 151 -6.90 -8.73 9.70
CA ILE A 151 -5.48 -8.83 9.29
C ILE A 151 -5.30 -9.90 8.20
N THR A 152 -5.91 -11.08 8.37
CA THR A 152 -5.81 -12.18 7.41
C THR A 152 -6.42 -11.81 6.04
N ASP A 153 -7.58 -11.16 6.06
CA ASP A 153 -8.24 -10.68 4.85
C ASP A 153 -7.43 -9.55 4.19
N SER A 154 -6.87 -8.64 5.00
CA SER A 154 -5.97 -7.59 4.52
C SER A 154 -4.75 -8.15 3.79
N GLN A 155 -4.11 -9.18 4.35
CA GLN A 155 -2.96 -9.85 3.73
C GLN A 155 -3.37 -10.58 2.44
N THR A 156 -4.56 -11.16 2.40
CA THR A 156 -5.12 -11.79 1.19
C THR A 156 -5.27 -10.75 0.08
N TYR A 157 -5.89 -9.61 0.35
CA TYR A 157 -6.03 -8.53 -0.63
C TYR A 157 -4.69 -7.93 -1.05
N LEU A 158 -3.72 -7.82 -0.13
CA LEU A 158 -2.38 -7.38 -0.47
C LEU A 158 -1.69 -8.33 -1.45
N LYS A 159 -1.86 -9.64 -1.25
CA LYS A 159 -1.34 -10.65 -2.16
C LYS A 159 -1.99 -10.56 -3.54
N MET A 160 -3.32 -10.36 -3.58
CA MET A 160 -4.04 -10.14 -4.84
C MET A 160 -3.54 -8.89 -5.57
N TYR A 161 -3.28 -7.80 -4.85
CA TYR A 161 -2.66 -6.60 -5.40
C TYR A 161 -1.28 -6.90 -6.02
N GLN A 162 -0.41 -7.63 -5.31
CA GLN A 162 0.93 -7.97 -5.79
C GLN A 162 0.90 -8.84 -7.05
N ASP A 163 -0.03 -9.80 -7.10
CA ASP A 163 -0.22 -10.67 -8.26
C ASP A 163 -0.75 -9.89 -9.47
N GLU A 164 -1.70 -9.00 -9.25
CA GLU A 164 -2.25 -8.16 -10.31
C GLU A 164 -1.23 -7.13 -10.80
N LEU A 165 -0.44 -6.51 -9.91
CA LEU A 165 0.65 -5.63 -10.28
C LEU A 165 1.67 -6.37 -11.15
N THR A 166 2.07 -7.58 -10.75
CA THR A 166 3.01 -8.41 -11.52
C THR A 166 2.45 -8.70 -12.92
N ARG A 167 1.19 -9.15 -12.99
CA ARG A 167 0.50 -9.44 -14.26
C ARG A 167 0.46 -8.21 -15.18
N LEU A 168 0.13 -7.04 -14.63
CA LEU A 168 0.09 -5.80 -15.39
C LEU A 168 1.49 -5.38 -15.84
N CYS A 169 2.50 -5.49 -14.99
CA CYS A 169 3.87 -5.18 -15.36
C CYS A 169 4.35 -6.06 -16.55
N GLU A 170 4.10 -7.36 -16.50
CA GLU A 170 4.41 -8.27 -17.60
C GLU A 170 3.64 -7.92 -18.88
N SER A 171 2.34 -7.61 -18.76
CA SER A 171 1.47 -7.29 -19.89
C SER A 171 1.90 -6.03 -20.63
N TYR A 172 2.45 -5.07 -19.89
CA TYR A 172 2.83 -3.76 -20.42
C TYR A 172 4.35 -3.56 -20.61
N GLY A 173 5.14 -4.62 -20.42
CA GLY A 173 6.61 -4.55 -20.60
C GLY A 173 7.30 -3.66 -19.58
N ILE A 174 6.77 -3.60 -18.36
CA ILE A 174 7.30 -2.80 -17.27
C ILE A 174 8.26 -3.68 -16.45
N GLU A 175 9.45 -3.17 -16.16
CA GLU A 175 10.43 -3.88 -15.34
C GLU A 175 10.26 -3.54 -13.85
N MET A 176 10.18 -4.59 -13.04
CA MET A 176 10.09 -4.51 -11.59
C MET A 176 11.49 -4.52 -10.97
N ILE A 177 11.91 -3.43 -10.32
CA ILE A 177 13.22 -3.33 -9.67
C ILE A 177 13.03 -3.36 -8.15
N GLY A 178 13.50 -4.44 -7.53
CA GLY A 178 13.45 -4.65 -6.07
C GLY A 178 12.29 -5.54 -5.63
N GLU A 179 11.96 -5.48 -4.34
CA GLU A 179 10.85 -6.21 -3.73
C GLU A 179 9.78 -5.22 -3.26
N PHE A 180 8.50 -5.59 -3.44
CA PHE A 180 7.41 -4.79 -2.92
C PHE A 180 7.35 -4.93 -1.40
N SER A 181 7.56 -3.82 -0.69
CA SER A 181 7.49 -3.76 0.78
C SER A 181 6.56 -2.63 1.21
N THR A 182 5.55 -2.99 2.01
CA THR A 182 4.64 -2.06 2.69
C THR A 182 4.60 -2.42 4.16
N SER A 183 4.43 -1.44 5.05
CA SER A 183 4.17 -1.75 6.46
C SER A 183 2.81 -2.42 6.58
N THR A 184 2.75 -3.44 7.43
CA THR A 184 1.52 -4.16 7.77
C THR A 184 1.44 -4.33 9.29
N LEU A 185 0.21 -4.46 9.79
CA LEU A 185 -0.02 -4.90 11.16
C LEU A 185 0.58 -6.29 11.40
N THR A 186 1.06 -6.53 12.61
CA THR A 186 1.40 -7.86 13.13
C THR A 186 0.14 -8.56 13.64
N ASP A 187 0.22 -9.87 13.91
CA ASP A 187 -0.90 -10.64 14.44
C ASP A 187 -1.49 -10.04 15.72
N ALA A 188 -2.81 -10.18 15.87
CA ALA A 188 -3.58 -9.68 17.01
C ALA A 188 -3.59 -10.66 18.20
N SER A 189 -2.49 -11.39 18.43
CA SER A 189 -2.37 -12.29 19.58
C SER A 189 -1.63 -11.59 20.73
N SER A 190 -2.21 -11.60 21.93
CA SER A 190 -1.38 -11.46 23.13
C SER A 190 -0.41 -12.63 23.13
N THR A 191 0.89 -12.38 23.26
CA THR A 191 1.82 -13.40 23.73
C THR A 191 1.50 -13.66 25.20
N ASP A 192 0.37 -14.31 25.48
CA ASP A 192 0.23 -15.08 26.69
C ASP A 192 1.12 -16.30 26.49
N ALA A 193 2.34 -16.14 27.00
CA ALA A 193 3.30 -17.21 27.15
C ALA A 193 2.60 -18.44 27.74
N GLU A 194 2.61 -19.56 27.00
CA GLU A 194 2.38 -20.90 27.55
C GLU A 194 3.33 -21.20 28.72
#